data_AF-B3V268-F1
#
_entry.id   AF-B3V268-F1
#
_cell.length_a   1.000
_cell.length_b   1.000
_cell.length_c   1.000
_cell.angle_alpha   90.00
_cell.angle_beta   90.00
_cell.angle_gamma   90.00
#
_symmetry.space_group_name_H-M   'P 1'
#
loop_
_entity.id
_entity.type
_entity.pdbx_description
1 polymer ?
#
loop_
_entity_poly.entity_id
_entity_poly.type
_entity_poly.pdbx_seq_one_letter_code
_entity_poly.pdbx_strand_id
1 'polypeptide(L)'
;DCPTPMGVKGRKELPDSKEVVEKVLLRRKFIPDPQGTNMMFAFFAQHFTHQFFKTDHKRGPAFTTGQSHGVDLNHVYGESLERQHKLRLFKDGKMKYQIIGG
;
A
#
# COMPACT_ATOMS: atom_id res chain seq x y z
N ASP A 1 8.10 -4.74 -29.63
CA ASP A 1 9.34 -4.20 -30.21
C ASP A 1 9.22 -2.73 -30.56
N CYS A 2 9.04 -1.88 -29.54
CA CYS A 2 9.03 -0.43 -29.77
C CYS A 2 10.46 0.11 -29.86
N PRO A 3 10.72 1.18 -30.65
CA PRO A 3 12.07 1.73 -30.82
C PRO A 3 12.58 2.51 -29.59
N THR A 4 11.69 2.90 -28.67
CA THR A 4 12.02 3.54 -27.38
C THR A 4 11.18 2.92 -26.27
N PRO A 5 11.57 3.10 -24.98
CA PRO A 5 10.79 2.61 -23.84
C PRO A 5 9.34 3.14 -23.78
N MET A 6 9.07 4.30 -24.38
CA MET A 6 7.75 4.96 -24.38
C MET A 6 7.03 4.89 -25.74
N GLY A 7 7.40 3.94 -26.61
CA GLY A 7 6.86 3.84 -27.96
C GLY A 7 7.83 4.41 -28.99
N VAL A 8 7.50 5.55 -29.61
CA VAL A 8 8.29 6.12 -30.74
C VAL A 8 8.98 7.45 -30.43
N LYS A 9 8.70 8.06 -29.27
CA LYS A 9 9.26 9.36 -28.88
C LYS A 9 10.19 9.21 -27.68
N GLY A 10 11.17 10.10 -27.59
CA GLY A 10 12.12 10.16 -26.47
C GLY A 10 13.47 9.57 -26.82
N ARG A 11 14.35 9.55 -25.82
CA ARG A 11 15.68 8.93 -25.93
C ARG A 11 15.55 7.40 -25.88
N LYS A 12 16.61 6.71 -26.29
CA LYS A 12 16.67 5.24 -26.26
C LYS A 12 16.58 4.66 -24.85
N GLU A 13 17.05 5.42 -23.86
CA GLU A 13 17.00 5.06 -22.44
C GLU A 13 16.21 6.13 -21.68
N LEU A 14 15.50 5.69 -20.65
CA LEU A 14 14.88 6.60 -19.68
C LEU A 14 15.98 7.26 -18.83
N PRO A 15 15.69 8.42 -18.22
CA PRO A 15 16.59 8.98 -17.20
C PRO A 15 16.83 7.99 -16.06
N ASP A 16 18.01 8.06 -15.45
CA ASP A 16 18.32 7.27 -14.27
C ASP A 16 17.32 7.58 -13.14
N SER A 17 16.72 6.53 -12.58
CA SER A 17 15.64 6.70 -11.60
C SER A 17 16.12 7.35 -10.31
N LYS A 18 17.37 7.10 -9.91
CA LYS A 18 17.98 7.74 -8.73
C LYS A 18 18.24 9.22 -8.98
N GLU A 19 18.76 9.58 -10.15
CA GLU A 19 18.95 10.99 -10.54
C GLU A 19 17.62 11.76 -10.51
N VAL A 20 16.54 11.19 -11.03
CA VAL A 20 15.20 11.80 -10.98
C VAL A 20 14.77 12.03 -9.53
N VAL A 21 14.90 11.03 -8.66
CA VAL A 21 14.54 11.16 -7.24
C VAL A 21 15.36 12.27 -6.57
N GLU A 22 16.67 12.28 -6.75
CA GLU A 22 17.57 13.24 -6.10
C GLU A 22 17.36 14.68 -6.59
N LYS A 23 17.10 14.87 -7.89
CA LYS A 23 16.95 16.20 -8.48
C LYS A 23 15.57 16.80 -8.26
N VAL A 24 14.48 16.01 -8.30
CA VAL A 24 13.12 16.59 -8.32
C VAL A 24 12.13 16.07 -7.27
N LEU A 25 12.42 14.97 -6.56
CA LEU A 25 11.48 14.40 -5.57
C LEU A 25 11.96 14.50 -4.12
N LEU A 26 13.27 14.48 -3.89
CA LEU A 26 13.86 14.46 -2.55
C LEU A 26 13.55 15.76 -1.80
N ARG A 27 12.83 15.63 -0.68
CA ARG A 27 12.44 16.76 0.19
C ARG A 27 13.68 17.49 0.71
N ARG A 28 13.75 18.81 0.50
CA ARG A 28 14.81 19.69 1.03
C ARG A 28 14.37 20.50 2.25
N LYS A 29 13.11 20.93 2.23
CA LYS A 29 12.39 21.54 3.36
C LYS A 29 11.02 20.89 3.43
N PHE A 30 10.46 20.79 4.62
CA PHE A 30 9.08 20.34 4.76
C PHE A 30 8.15 21.37 4.11
N ILE A 31 7.24 20.87 3.27
CA ILE A 31 6.18 21.66 2.65
C ILE A 31 4.88 21.10 3.24
N PRO A 32 4.21 21.81 4.17
CA PRO A 32 2.91 21.38 4.67
C PRO A 32 1.89 21.39 3.54
N ASP A 33 0.90 20.50 3.63
CA ASP A 33 -0.24 20.54 2.71
C ASP A 33 -1.06 21.84 2.94
N PRO A 34 -1.26 22.69 1.92
CA PRO A 34 -2.02 23.93 2.07
C PRO A 34 -3.50 23.71 2.40
N GLN A 35 -4.04 22.50 2.21
CA GLN A 35 -5.43 22.16 2.58
C GLN A 35 -5.57 21.77 4.06
N GLY A 36 -4.47 21.70 4.81
CA GLY A 36 -4.50 21.34 6.23
C GLY A 36 -4.65 19.85 6.50
N THR A 37 -4.31 18.98 5.53
CA THR A 37 -4.28 17.53 5.73
C THR A 37 -3.34 17.17 6.89
N ASN A 38 -3.86 16.40 7.84
CA ASN A 38 -3.13 16.01 9.05
C ASN A 38 -2.67 14.54 8.99
N MET A 39 -1.96 14.11 10.05
CA MET A 39 -1.45 12.74 10.12
C MET A 39 -2.55 11.68 10.28
N MET A 40 -3.70 12.02 10.87
CA MET A 40 -4.82 11.10 10.95
C MET A 40 -5.30 10.70 9.55
N PHE A 41 -5.37 11.67 8.63
CA PHE A 41 -5.67 11.40 7.22
C PHE A 41 -4.59 10.55 6.56
N ALA A 42 -3.31 10.88 6.75
CA ALA A 42 -2.22 10.11 6.14
C ALA A 42 -2.23 8.63 6.59
N PHE A 43 -2.45 8.38 7.88
CA PHE A 43 -2.57 7.03 8.41
C PHE A 43 -3.85 6.32 7.96
N PHE A 44 -4.97 7.04 7.87
CA PHE A 44 -6.21 6.49 7.30
C PHE A 44 -5.98 6.04 5.87
N ALA A 45 -5.41 6.89 5.02
CA ALA A 45 -5.12 6.57 3.62
C ALA A 45 -4.20 5.34 3.52
N GLN A 46 -3.14 5.28 4.33
CA GLN A 46 -2.25 4.12 4.37
C GLN A 46 -2.99 2.85 4.79
N HIS A 47 -3.67 2.87 5.94
CA HIS A 47 -4.39 1.72 6.47
C HIS A 47 -5.44 1.19 5.47
N PHE A 48 -6.26 2.11 4.94
CA PHE A 48 -7.32 1.79 3.99
C PHE A 48 -6.78 1.21 2.69
N THR A 49 -5.75 1.81 2.08
CA THR A 49 -5.23 1.35 0.79
C THR A 49 -4.51 0.01 0.87
N HIS A 50 -3.87 -0.29 2.01
CA HIS A 50 -3.14 -1.54 2.20
C HIS A 50 -4.05 -2.76 2.33
N GLN A 51 -5.39 -2.62 2.28
CA GLN A 51 -6.28 -3.78 2.14
C GLN A 51 -6.34 -4.30 0.69
N PHE A 52 -6.06 -3.46 -0.31
CA PHE A 52 -6.12 -3.83 -1.74
C PHE A 52 -4.81 -3.62 -2.50
N PHE A 53 -3.85 -2.84 -2.00
CA PHE A 53 -2.49 -2.79 -2.53
C PHE A 53 -1.56 -3.71 -1.74
N LYS A 54 -1.46 -4.97 -2.19
CA LYS A 54 -0.66 -6.03 -1.56
C LYS A 54 0.15 -6.80 -2.58
N THR A 55 1.19 -6.18 -3.15
CA THR A 55 2.01 -6.78 -4.19
C THR A 55 2.61 -8.13 -3.75
N ASP A 56 2.43 -9.17 -4.56
CA ASP A 56 3.10 -10.45 -4.39
C ASP A 56 4.50 -10.38 -5.02
N HIS A 57 5.47 -9.95 -4.21
CA HIS A 57 6.85 -9.80 -4.65
C HIS A 57 7.52 -11.12 -5.09
N LYS A 58 6.98 -12.29 -4.72
CA LYS A 58 7.51 -13.59 -5.19
C LYS A 58 7.15 -13.85 -6.64
N ARG A 59 5.96 -13.43 -7.06
CA ARG A 59 5.47 -13.58 -8.44
C ARG A 59 5.85 -12.41 -9.34
N GLY A 60 6.05 -11.22 -8.76
CA GLY A 60 6.50 -10.02 -9.47
C GLY A 60 5.54 -8.83 -9.32
N PRO A 61 5.91 -7.66 -9.87
CA PRO A 61 5.26 -6.38 -9.58
C PRO A 61 3.78 -6.29 -10.00
N ALA A 62 3.34 -7.16 -10.91
CA ALA A 62 1.97 -7.18 -11.43
C ALA A 62 1.01 -8.08 -10.63
N PHE A 63 1.48 -8.79 -9.61
CA PHE A 63 0.69 -9.76 -8.86
C PHE A 63 0.31 -9.24 -7.47
N THR A 64 -0.81 -9.72 -6.93
CA THR A 64 -1.33 -9.32 -5.61
C THR A 64 -1.64 -10.54 -4.74
N THR A 65 -1.47 -10.42 -3.43
CA THR A 65 -2.00 -11.38 -2.46
C THR A 65 -3.46 -11.09 -2.07
N GLY A 66 -3.92 -9.84 -2.25
CA GLY A 66 -5.28 -9.41 -1.97
C GLY A 66 -6.29 -9.84 -3.05
N GLN A 67 -6.75 -11.09 -2.99
CA GLN A 67 -7.58 -11.73 -4.03
C GLN A 67 -8.98 -11.12 -4.21
N SER A 68 -9.51 -10.38 -3.23
CA SER A 68 -10.85 -9.77 -3.33
C SER A 68 -10.85 -8.47 -4.15
N HIS A 69 -9.67 -7.93 -4.49
CA HIS A 69 -9.50 -6.74 -5.34
C HIS A 69 -10.28 -5.50 -4.91
N GLY A 70 -10.49 -5.28 -3.61
CA GLY A 70 -11.26 -4.12 -3.16
C GLY A 70 -11.40 -4.01 -1.65
N VAL A 71 -12.54 -3.46 -1.23
CA VAL A 71 -12.85 -3.16 0.17
C VAL A 71 -13.51 -4.37 0.82
N ASP A 72 -12.70 -5.32 1.28
CA ASP A 72 -13.14 -6.54 1.98
C ASP A 72 -12.72 -6.60 3.46
N LEU A 73 -12.03 -5.55 3.93
CA LEU A 73 -11.45 -5.44 5.27
C LEU A 73 -10.45 -6.57 5.62
N ASN A 74 -9.76 -7.17 4.65
CA ASN A 74 -8.76 -8.22 4.91
C ASN A 74 -7.55 -7.75 5.73
N HIS A 75 -7.25 -6.44 5.73
CA HIS A 75 -6.27 -5.81 6.63
C HIS A 75 -6.67 -5.86 8.12
N VAL A 76 -7.96 -6.08 8.43
CA VAL A 76 -8.49 -6.29 9.79
C VAL A 76 -8.76 -7.78 10.05
N TYR A 77 -9.41 -8.46 9.10
CA TYR A 77 -9.90 -9.83 9.30
C TYR A 77 -8.97 -10.92 8.78
N GLY A 78 -7.91 -10.57 8.05
CA GLY A 78 -6.99 -11.50 7.41
C GLY A 78 -7.38 -11.86 5.97
N GLU A 79 -6.38 -12.19 5.15
CA GLU A 79 -6.54 -12.57 3.73
C GLU A 79 -7.01 -14.01 3.51
N SER A 80 -6.86 -14.88 4.51
CA SER A 80 -7.26 -16.28 4.45
C SER A 80 -8.19 -16.64 5.60
N LEU A 81 -9.06 -17.61 5.38
CA LEU A 81 -9.95 -18.13 6.43
C LEU A 81 -9.17 -18.66 7.63
N GLU A 82 -8.02 -19.30 7.38
CA GLU A 82 -7.13 -19.76 8.44
C GLU A 82 -6.64 -18.60 9.32
N ARG A 83 -6.19 -17.49 8.71
CA ARG A 83 -5.77 -16.29 9.45
C ARG A 83 -6.95 -15.67 10.18
N GLN A 84 -8.10 -15.57 9.53
CA GLN A 84 -9.33 -15.05 10.14
C GLN A 84 -9.72 -15.85 11.39
N HIS A 85 -9.67 -17.18 11.32
CA HIS A 85 -9.94 -18.05 12.47
C HIS A 85 -8.94 -17.84 13.61
N LYS A 86 -7.64 -17.69 13.31
CA LYS A 86 -6.64 -17.40 14.35
C LYS A 86 -6.89 -16.09 15.08
N LEU A 87 -7.45 -15.09 14.41
CA LEU A 87 -7.76 -13.77 14.97
C LEU A 87 -9.10 -13.72 15.74
N ARG A 88 -10.06 -14.59 15.42
CA ARG A 88 -11.39 -14.62 16.04
C ARG A 88 -11.36 -15.15 17.47
N LEU A 89 -12.21 -14.61 18.34
CA LEU A 89 -12.44 -15.11 19.69
C LEU A 89 -13.37 -16.33 19.70
N PHE A 90 -14.17 -16.51 18.64
CA PHE A 90 -15.24 -17.53 18.54
C PHE A 90 -16.29 -17.45 19.64
N LYS A 91 -16.47 -16.27 20.22
CA LYS A 91 -17.52 -15.96 21.19
C LYS A 91 -18.17 -14.63 20.81
N ASP A 92 -19.49 -14.58 20.79
CA ASP A 92 -20.30 -13.39 20.48
C ASP A 92 -19.93 -12.70 19.14
N GLY A 93 -19.35 -13.43 18.18
CA GLY A 93 -18.86 -12.85 16.92
C GLY A 93 -17.62 -11.94 17.05
N LYS A 94 -16.94 -11.92 18.21
CA LYS A 94 -15.82 -11.02 18.50
C LYS A 94 -14.47 -11.49 17.95
N MET A 95 -13.55 -10.54 17.85
CA MET A 95 -12.12 -10.77 17.62
C MET A 95 -11.37 -10.92 18.96
N LYS A 96 -10.22 -11.60 18.95
CA LYS A 96 -9.31 -11.64 20.10
C LYS A 96 -8.77 -10.23 20.37
N TYR A 97 -8.57 -9.91 21.65
CA TYR A 97 -8.05 -8.64 22.11
C TYR A 97 -7.23 -8.86 23.39
N GLN A 98 -6.53 -7.81 23.81
CA GLN A 98 -5.84 -7.73 25.10
C GLN A 98 -6.14 -6.39 25.77
N ILE A 99 -6.07 -6.35 27.09
CA ILE A 99 -6.28 -5.14 27.89
C ILE A 99 -4.91 -4.70 28.41
N ILE A 100 -4.52 -3.46 28.13
CA ILE A 100 -3.24 -2.89 28.56
C ILE A 100 -3.55 -1.52 29.16
N GLY A 101 -3.42 -1.38 30.48
CA GLY A 101 -3.71 -0.12 31.17
C GLY A 101 -5.19 0.13 31.51
N GLY A 102 -6.03 -0.91 31.50
CA GLY A 102 -7.48 -0.84 31.76
C GLY A 102 -8.31 -0.66 30.50
#